data_AF-A0A8J7XHT2-F1
#
_entry.id   AF-A0A8J7XHT2-F1
#
_cell.length_a   1.000
_cell.length_b   1.000
_cell.length_c   1.000
_cell.angle_alpha   90.00
_cell.angle_beta   90.00
_cell.angle_gamma   90.00
#
_symmetry.space_group_name_H-M   'P 1'
#
loop_
_entity.id
_entity.type
_entity.pdbx_description
1 polymer ?
#
loop_
_entity_poly.entity_id
_entity_poly.type
_entity_poly.pdbx_seq_one_letter_code
_entity_poly.pdbx_strand_id
1 'polypeptide(L)'
;MKSPGNGIPQVVAIQSVSKKQGVRLKKKVRQYLGITDGNIWIKLEGEVLIGRSGMATTLDESGNLILPSEVIDLLGIGESSIVALVERGGDLAIKLFEIDQIEGEGAELIDIETPYKLIRRSITNPMPEDAIEKTRDKYSDLELRYDPSVYLSGNDALNAWKCRRILGIPEENDDELREKLIAERLGTQLPDGSWDGKTTLTARNLGELADLGLTIEDVPIRKGARWLMDRAESAYNPGMFFATDNLVIEQAEVIERRNKKAKGTRERFNQRRSREVSLVRTGDELIKWPCGPRITWSTALVLESLLKLGLESEKRIQSALWMLKACRWCDNAQQHGISPERQARIDVSRPDIQKMEAAAISFYRYDVQGRERELMNGKFDPVFYLRRIERSHDGDEDQYRLWMPDMGGGCPVIMVRSLSNVRDGVLRKLAEIHLWEFLAWQDPVDGHFRGRDKIFEDPTIFLLDLLSRYDNPLSRFGILRAIPWIVENQNEDGSWGGESYKDRGTLAVLSALDAIAEHLPRNFFPA
;
A
#
# COMPACT_ATOMS: atom_id res chain seq x y z
N MET A 1 5.79 -22.64 17.09
CA MET A 1 5.81 -21.19 17.28
C MET A 1 4.70 -20.86 18.26
N LYS A 2 5.00 -20.37 19.46
CA LYS A 2 3.93 -19.84 20.33
C LYS A 2 3.45 -18.54 19.70
N SER A 3 2.15 -18.43 19.44
CA SER A 3 1.52 -17.18 19.04
C SER A 3 1.91 -16.10 20.06
N PRO A 4 2.47 -14.95 19.65
CA PRO A 4 2.81 -13.89 20.58
C PRO A 4 1.52 -13.28 21.14
N GLY A 5 1.03 -13.81 22.26
CA GLY A 5 0.81 -13.04 23.47
C GLY A 5 -0.41 -12.14 23.61
N ASN A 6 -1.62 -12.58 23.26
CA ASN A 6 -2.86 -11.92 23.74
C ASN A 6 -3.97 -12.87 24.22
N GLY A 7 -3.73 -14.20 24.23
CA GLY A 7 -4.73 -15.17 24.69
C GLY A 7 -5.94 -15.35 23.76
N ILE A 8 -5.94 -14.71 22.59
CA ILE A 8 -7.02 -14.84 21.60
C ILE A 8 -6.84 -16.15 20.81
N PRO A 9 -7.81 -17.07 20.84
CA PRO A 9 -7.80 -18.30 20.04
C PRO A 9 -7.59 -18.01 18.55
N GLN A 10 -6.66 -18.71 17.91
CA GLN A 10 -6.38 -18.55 16.47
C GLN A 10 -6.96 -19.69 15.63
N VAL A 11 -7.24 -19.41 14.36
CA VAL A 11 -7.56 -20.45 13.37
C VAL A 11 -6.26 -21.07 12.86
N VAL A 12 -6.01 -22.34 13.21
CA VAL A 12 -4.78 -23.06 12.84
C VAL A 12 -4.85 -23.57 11.40
N ALA A 13 -6.04 -24.00 10.96
CA ALA A 13 -6.25 -24.49 9.60
C ALA A 13 -7.72 -24.39 9.17
N ILE A 14 -7.93 -24.21 7.86
CA ILE A 14 -9.23 -24.30 7.19
C ILE A 14 -9.10 -25.40 6.12
N GLN A 15 -10.01 -26.37 6.12
CA GLN A 15 -9.86 -27.61 5.36
C GLN A 15 -11.19 -28.14 4.85
N SER A 16 -11.23 -28.58 3.60
CA SER A 16 -12.38 -29.29 3.04
C SER A 16 -12.52 -30.68 3.68
N VAL A 17 -13.77 -31.08 3.92
CA VAL A 17 -14.13 -32.43 4.36
C VAL A 17 -14.14 -33.36 3.15
N SER A 18 -13.49 -34.52 3.26
CA SER A 18 -13.46 -35.51 2.19
C SER A 18 -14.82 -36.21 2.02
N LYS A 19 -15.02 -36.92 0.90
CA LYS A 19 -16.25 -37.70 0.66
C LYS A 19 -16.55 -38.77 1.72
N LYS A 20 -15.50 -39.26 2.41
CA LYS A 20 -15.63 -40.19 3.54
C LYS A 20 -15.79 -39.46 4.88
N GLN A 21 -16.20 -38.19 4.86
CA GLN A 21 -16.35 -37.33 6.04
C GLN A 21 -15.07 -37.20 6.87
N GLY A 22 -13.92 -37.35 6.21
CA GLY A 22 -12.60 -37.27 6.83
C GLY A 22 -11.99 -35.88 6.71
N VAL A 23 -11.45 -35.35 7.81
CA VAL A 23 -10.71 -34.08 7.86
C VAL A 23 -9.22 -34.38 7.77
N ARG A 24 -8.57 -33.94 6.69
CA ARG A 24 -7.12 -34.13 6.54
C ARG A 24 -6.38 -33.34 7.62
N LEU A 25 -5.46 -33.93 8.38
CA LEU A 25 -4.67 -33.15 9.35
C LEU A 25 -3.30 -32.79 8.76
N LYS A 26 -3.18 -31.56 8.27
CA LYS A 26 -1.91 -31.01 7.75
C LYS A 26 -0.80 -31.03 8.81
N LYS A 27 0.46 -31.06 8.36
CA LYS A 27 1.66 -31.10 9.23
C LYS A 27 1.63 -30.09 10.38
N LYS A 28 1.16 -28.86 10.14
CA LYS A 28 1.07 -27.81 11.17
C LYS A 28 0.06 -28.13 12.28
N VAL A 29 -1.08 -28.72 11.93
CA VAL A 29 -2.11 -29.15 12.89
C VAL A 29 -1.52 -30.23 13.80
N ARG A 30 -0.84 -31.23 13.21
CA ARG A 30 -0.15 -32.28 13.97
C ARG A 30 0.95 -31.71 14.87
N GLN A 31 1.73 -30.76 14.37
CA GLN A 31 2.75 -30.06 15.16
C GLN A 31 2.14 -29.26 16.31
N TYR A 32 1.01 -28.59 16.11
CA TYR A 32 0.30 -27.86 17.15
C TYR A 32 -0.16 -28.80 18.26
N LEU A 33 -0.80 -29.91 17.90
CA LEU A 33 -1.20 -30.96 18.84
C LEU A 33 0.01 -31.73 19.41
N GLY A 34 1.22 -31.52 18.89
CA GLY A 34 2.44 -32.26 19.19
C GLY A 34 2.30 -33.78 19.02
N ILE A 35 1.61 -34.19 17.95
CA ILE A 35 1.41 -35.59 17.56
C ILE A 35 2.44 -35.91 16.48
N THR A 36 3.44 -36.72 16.81
CA THR A 36 4.41 -37.24 15.84
C THR A 36 3.93 -38.55 15.25
N ASP A 37 3.41 -39.45 16.09
CA ASP A 37 2.77 -40.73 15.75
C ASP A 37 1.75 -41.06 16.86
N GLY A 38 0.60 -41.68 16.53
CA GLY A 38 -0.36 -42.17 17.53
C GLY A 38 -1.82 -41.74 17.31
N ASN A 39 -2.67 -42.13 18.27
CA ASN A 39 -4.12 -41.90 18.24
C ASN A 39 -4.47 -40.42 18.46
N ILE A 40 -5.47 -39.96 17.75
CA ILE A 40 -6.13 -38.67 17.97
C ILE A 40 -7.42 -38.96 18.71
N TRP A 41 -7.83 -38.02 19.56
CA TRP A 41 -9.00 -38.20 20.39
C TRP A 41 -9.99 -37.07 20.14
N ILE A 42 -11.28 -37.41 20.14
CA ILE A 42 -12.38 -36.44 20.06
C ILE A 42 -13.06 -36.32 21.43
N LYS A 43 -13.37 -35.10 21.87
CA LYS A 43 -14.19 -34.81 23.05
C LYS A 43 -15.40 -33.96 22.67
N LEU A 44 -16.52 -34.18 23.37
CA LEU A 44 -17.74 -33.40 23.24
C LEU A 44 -17.97 -32.66 24.57
N GLU A 45 -17.47 -31.43 24.67
CA GLU A 45 -17.48 -30.63 25.91
C GLU A 45 -18.10 -29.25 25.64
N GLY A 46 -19.35 -29.22 25.20
CA GLY A 46 -19.99 -28.00 24.68
C GLY A 46 -19.51 -27.60 23.29
N GLU A 47 -18.29 -27.99 22.89
CA GLU A 47 -17.76 -27.95 21.53
C GLU A 47 -17.10 -29.29 21.14
N VAL A 48 -16.79 -29.47 19.85
CA VAL A 48 -16.08 -30.65 19.35
C VAL A 48 -14.58 -30.39 19.40
N LEU A 49 -13.89 -31.01 20.34
CA LEU A 49 -12.44 -30.86 20.51
C LEU A 49 -11.68 -32.05 19.94
N ILE A 50 -10.54 -31.80 19.29
CA ILE A 50 -9.53 -32.80 18.98
C ILE A 50 -8.27 -32.57 19.78
N GLY A 51 -7.76 -33.65 20.36
CA GLY A 51 -6.70 -33.57 21.35
C GLY A 51 -5.98 -34.89 21.59
N ARG A 52 -5.28 -34.94 22.74
CA ARG A 52 -4.49 -36.11 23.19
C ARG A 52 -5.24 -37.04 24.14
N SER A 53 -6.44 -36.70 24.55
CA SER A 53 -7.31 -37.49 25.43
C SER A 53 -8.77 -37.39 24.95
N GLY A 54 -9.61 -38.38 25.27
CA GLY A 54 -11.04 -38.38 24.87
C GLY A 54 -11.53 -39.74 24.39
N MET A 55 -12.38 -39.74 23.35
CA MET A 55 -12.80 -40.94 22.60
C MET A 55 -11.84 -41.21 21.44
N ALA A 56 -11.34 -42.45 21.34
CA ALA A 56 -10.33 -42.81 20.35
C ALA A 56 -10.92 -42.69 18.95
N THR A 57 -10.16 -42.09 18.04
CA THR A 57 -10.49 -42.11 16.62
C THR A 57 -9.24 -42.44 15.82
N THR A 58 -9.46 -43.15 14.73
CA THR A 58 -8.40 -43.63 13.85
C THR A 58 -8.22 -42.67 12.69
N LEU A 59 -6.96 -42.37 12.38
CA LEU A 59 -6.63 -41.80 11.08
C LEU A 59 -6.80 -42.88 10.00
N ASP A 60 -7.36 -42.53 8.86
CA ASP A 60 -7.32 -43.42 7.69
C ASP A 60 -5.89 -43.53 7.12
N GLU A 61 -5.70 -44.42 6.15
CA GLU A 61 -4.40 -44.63 5.48
C GLU A 61 -3.86 -43.36 4.80
N SER A 62 -4.73 -42.41 4.48
CA SER A 62 -4.38 -41.11 3.89
C SER A 62 -4.09 -40.03 4.95
N GLY A 63 -4.19 -40.37 6.24
CA GLY A 63 -3.98 -39.48 7.36
C GLY A 63 -5.13 -38.50 7.60
N ASN A 64 -6.35 -38.83 7.14
CA ASN A 64 -7.57 -38.10 7.46
C ASN A 64 -8.15 -38.59 8.78
N LEU A 65 -8.59 -37.65 9.60
CA LEU A 65 -9.39 -37.91 10.78
C LEU A 65 -10.82 -38.21 10.36
N ILE A 66 -11.28 -39.44 10.54
CA ILE A 66 -12.68 -39.82 10.26
C ILE A 66 -13.55 -39.34 11.43
N LEU A 67 -14.54 -38.51 11.13
CA LEU A 67 -15.46 -37.99 12.14
C LEU A 67 -16.59 -39.01 12.41
N PRO A 68 -16.92 -39.30 13.68
CA PRO A 68 -18.11 -40.07 14.02
C PRO A 68 -19.39 -39.42 13.49
N SER A 69 -20.44 -40.21 13.21
CA SER A 69 -21.72 -39.69 12.71
C SER A 69 -22.34 -38.65 13.64
N GLU A 70 -22.28 -38.87 14.96
CA GLU A 70 -22.76 -37.90 15.96
C GLU A 70 -22.06 -36.54 15.86
N VAL A 71 -20.74 -36.53 15.59
CA VAL A 71 -19.97 -35.29 15.39
C VAL A 71 -20.37 -34.61 14.08
N ILE A 72 -20.61 -35.39 13.03
CA ILE A 72 -21.03 -34.87 11.72
C ILE A 72 -22.40 -34.22 11.83
N ASP A 73 -23.35 -34.88 12.50
CA ASP A 73 -24.70 -34.37 12.73
C ASP A 73 -24.66 -33.10 13.60
N LEU A 74 -23.85 -33.12 14.68
CA LEU A 74 -23.69 -31.97 15.58
C LEU A 74 -23.09 -30.75 14.89
N LEU A 75 -22.11 -30.95 14.01
CA LEU A 75 -21.49 -29.86 13.25
C LEU A 75 -22.26 -29.49 11.98
N GLY A 76 -23.28 -30.27 11.59
CA GLY A 76 -24.00 -30.08 10.32
C GLY A 76 -23.11 -30.25 9.08
N ILE A 77 -22.16 -31.19 9.12
CA ILE A 77 -21.21 -31.40 8.03
C ILE A 77 -21.84 -32.22 6.89
N GLY A 78 -21.81 -31.67 5.68
CA GLY A 78 -22.22 -32.33 4.44
C GLY A 78 -21.06 -32.68 3.51
N GLU A 79 -21.39 -33.21 2.32
CA GLU A 79 -20.41 -33.40 1.25
C GLU A 79 -19.87 -32.04 0.81
N SER A 80 -18.54 -31.89 0.75
CA SER A 80 -17.86 -30.64 0.38
C SER A 80 -17.94 -29.51 1.41
N SER A 81 -18.42 -29.76 2.62
CA SER A 81 -18.30 -28.80 3.73
C SER A 81 -16.83 -28.46 4.00
N ILE A 82 -16.61 -27.29 4.60
CA ILE A 82 -15.29 -26.83 5.04
C ILE A 82 -15.35 -26.74 6.56
N VAL A 83 -14.25 -27.11 7.22
CA VAL A 83 -14.10 -26.96 8.67
C VAL A 83 -12.89 -26.10 9.00
N ALA A 84 -13.03 -25.35 10.09
CA ALA A 84 -11.95 -24.62 10.73
C ALA A 84 -11.48 -25.37 11.98
N LEU A 85 -10.17 -25.33 12.22
CA LEU A 85 -9.53 -25.85 13.42
C LEU A 85 -9.04 -24.69 14.27
N VAL A 86 -9.64 -24.46 15.43
CA VAL A 86 -9.42 -23.28 16.28
C VAL A 86 -8.71 -23.66 17.58
N GLU A 87 -7.72 -22.88 18.00
CA GLU A 87 -6.92 -23.14 19.22
C GLU A 87 -7.76 -23.21 20.51
N ARG A 88 -7.52 -24.24 21.34
CA ARG A 88 -8.12 -24.41 22.68
C ARG A 88 -7.15 -25.03 23.67
N GLY A 89 -6.31 -24.23 24.32
CA GLY A 89 -5.55 -24.67 25.51
C GLY A 89 -4.73 -25.96 25.35
N GLY A 90 -4.26 -26.30 24.15
CA GLY A 90 -3.55 -27.56 23.84
C GLY A 90 -4.34 -28.54 22.96
N ASP A 91 -5.65 -28.35 22.85
CA ASP A 91 -6.56 -29.03 21.92
C ASP A 91 -6.92 -28.07 20.75
N LEU A 92 -7.68 -28.58 19.77
CA LEU A 92 -8.29 -27.77 18.70
C LEU A 92 -9.79 -28.01 18.64
N ALA A 93 -10.58 -26.95 18.59
CA ALA A 93 -12.00 -27.05 18.28
C ALA A 93 -12.19 -27.24 16.76
N ILE A 94 -12.97 -28.25 16.37
CA ILE A 94 -13.46 -28.41 14.99
C ILE A 94 -14.78 -27.67 14.87
N LYS A 95 -14.87 -26.76 13.89
CA LYS A 95 -16.08 -25.98 13.62
C LYS A 95 -16.43 -26.02 12.15
N LEU A 96 -17.72 -26.08 11.82
CA LEU A 96 -18.19 -25.83 10.46
C LEU A 96 -17.77 -24.41 10.05
N PHE A 97 -17.10 -24.29 8.90
CA PHE A 97 -16.61 -23.01 8.42
C PHE A 97 -17.47 -22.52 7.26
N GLU A 98 -17.98 -21.31 7.41
CA GLU A 98 -18.74 -20.60 6.38
C GLU A 98 -18.12 -19.23 6.10
N ILE A 99 -18.37 -18.72 4.90
CA ILE A 99 -17.97 -17.38 4.51
C ILE A 99 -19.26 -16.62 4.22
N ASP A 100 -19.41 -15.48 4.88
CA ASP A 100 -20.45 -14.50 4.61
C ASP A 100 -19.79 -13.25 4.02
N GLN A 101 -20.46 -12.58 3.10
CA GLN A 101 -19.97 -11.36 2.49
C GLN A 101 -21.07 -10.32 2.47
N ILE A 102 -20.81 -9.20 3.12
CA ILE A 102 -21.72 -8.05 3.16
C ILE A 102 -20.97 -6.80 2.70
N GLU A 103 -21.69 -5.86 2.12
CA GLU A 103 -21.13 -4.54 1.82
C GLU A 103 -21.20 -3.67 3.08
N GLY A 104 -20.13 -2.91 3.36
CA GLY A 104 -20.08 -1.96 4.46
C GLY A 104 -19.37 -0.67 4.08
N GLU A 105 -19.07 0.17 5.07
CA GLU A 105 -18.39 1.45 4.83
C GLU A 105 -16.89 1.30 4.55
N GLY A 106 -16.29 0.19 4.97
CA GLY A 106 -14.98 -0.21 4.51
C GLY A 106 -14.67 -1.67 4.79
N ALA A 107 -13.54 -2.14 4.22
CA ALA A 107 -13.20 -3.54 4.26
C ALA A 107 -12.77 -4.00 5.65
N GLU A 108 -13.45 -5.02 6.16
CA GLU A 108 -13.11 -5.67 7.42
C GLU A 108 -13.28 -7.18 7.33
N LEU A 109 -12.55 -7.89 8.19
CA LEU A 109 -12.71 -9.31 8.40
C LEU A 109 -13.05 -9.60 9.84
N ILE A 110 -14.14 -10.32 10.03
CA ILE A 110 -14.64 -10.71 11.34
C ILE A 110 -14.90 -12.22 11.31
N ASP A 111 -14.32 -12.93 12.27
CA ASP A 111 -14.66 -14.31 12.57
C ASP A 111 -15.75 -14.29 13.66
N ILE A 112 -16.95 -14.76 13.34
CA ILE A 112 -18.05 -14.93 14.28
C ILE A 112 -18.09 -16.41 14.67
N GLU A 113 -17.82 -16.69 15.94
CA GLU A 113 -17.60 -18.04 16.44
C GLU A 113 -18.65 -18.43 17.47
N THR A 114 -19.21 -19.63 17.27
CA THR A 114 -20.06 -20.34 18.22
C THR A 114 -19.38 -21.66 18.59
N PRO A 115 -19.96 -22.50 19.47
CA PRO A 115 -19.35 -23.80 19.80
C PRO A 115 -19.14 -24.72 18.58
N TYR A 116 -20.02 -24.66 17.58
CA TYR A 116 -20.00 -25.59 16.44
C TYR A 116 -19.71 -24.95 15.08
N LYS A 117 -19.74 -23.61 15.01
CA LYS A 117 -19.65 -22.88 13.75
C LYS A 117 -18.66 -21.73 13.84
N LEU A 118 -17.98 -21.47 12.74
CA LEU A 118 -17.17 -20.28 12.51
C LEU A 118 -17.61 -19.64 11.19
N ILE A 119 -18.22 -18.47 11.26
CA ILE A 119 -18.57 -17.66 10.08
C ILE A 119 -17.48 -16.61 9.90
N ARG A 120 -16.74 -16.67 8.80
CA ARG A 120 -15.88 -15.58 8.38
C ARG A 120 -16.71 -14.58 7.59
N ARG A 121 -17.07 -13.47 8.24
CA ARG A 121 -17.75 -12.34 7.61
C ARG A 121 -16.72 -11.41 6.99
N SER A 122 -16.83 -11.25 5.67
CA SER A 122 -16.12 -10.25 4.89
C SER A 122 -17.02 -9.03 4.72
N ILE A 123 -16.69 -7.94 5.39
CA ILE A 123 -17.28 -6.64 5.08
C ILE A 123 -16.46 -6.07 3.92
N THR A 124 -17.10 -5.79 2.79
CA THR A 124 -16.40 -5.29 1.59
C THR A 124 -16.48 -3.78 1.50
N ASN A 125 -15.42 -3.15 1.01
CA ASN A 125 -15.50 -1.74 0.61
C ASN A 125 -16.63 -1.53 -0.43
N PRO A 126 -17.37 -0.42 -0.36
CA PRO A 126 -18.37 -0.09 -1.36
C PRO A 126 -17.70 0.39 -2.64
N MET A 127 -18.42 0.38 -3.77
CA MET A 127 -17.88 0.99 -4.99
C MET A 127 -17.84 2.53 -4.82
N PRO A 128 -16.72 3.20 -5.17
CA PRO A 128 -16.58 4.65 -5.01
C PRO A 128 -17.74 5.45 -5.61
N GLU A 129 -18.19 5.09 -6.81
CA GLU A 129 -19.26 5.77 -7.54
C GLU A 129 -20.59 5.76 -6.77
N ASP A 130 -20.87 4.68 -6.02
CA ASP A 130 -22.11 4.51 -5.26
C ASP A 130 -22.01 5.09 -3.83
N ALA A 131 -20.79 5.40 -3.37
CA ALA A 131 -20.49 5.75 -2.00
C ALA A 131 -20.21 7.25 -1.80
N ILE A 132 -19.72 7.97 -2.83
CA ILE A 132 -19.36 9.39 -2.75
C ILE A 132 -20.49 10.25 -2.15
N GLU A 133 -21.72 10.13 -2.68
CA GLU A 133 -22.84 10.95 -2.20
C GLU A 133 -23.19 10.63 -0.74
N LYS A 134 -23.25 9.34 -0.38
CA LYS A 134 -23.52 8.91 0.99
C LYS A 134 -22.45 9.39 1.96
N THR A 135 -21.18 9.31 1.58
CA THR A 135 -20.05 9.75 2.40
C THR A 135 -20.03 11.26 2.54
N ARG A 136 -20.32 12.01 1.47
CA ARG A 136 -20.51 13.47 1.55
C ARG A 136 -21.60 13.82 2.54
N ASP A 137 -22.78 13.22 2.39
CA ASP A 137 -23.93 13.54 3.23
C ASP A 137 -23.68 13.14 4.69
N LYS A 138 -22.95 12.05 4.94
CA LYS A 138 -22.50 11.64 6.28
C LYS A 138 -21.62 12.68 6.97
N TYR A 139 -20.80 13.41 6.20
CA TYR A 139 -19.84 14.38 6.71
C TYR A 139 -20.28 15.84 6.42
N SER A 140 -21.56 16.07 6.17
CA SER A 140 -22.10 17.40 5.80
C SER A 140 -21.90 18.46 6.88
N ASP A 141 -21.80 18.03 8.14
CA ASP A 141 -21.75 18.89 9.31
C ASP A 141 -20.32 19.07 9.85
N LEU A 142 -19.32 18.48 9.19
CA LEU A 142 -17.92 18.68 9.54
C LEU A 142 -17.38 19.97 8.93
N GLU A 143 -16.52 20.65 9.69
CA GLU A 143 -15.78 21.84 9.29
C GLU A 143 -14.35 21.77 9.84
N LEU A 144 -13.43 22.53 9.26
CA LEU A 144 -12.08 22.66 9.82
C LEU A 144 -12.14 23.32 11.21
N ARG A 145 -11.32 22.82 12.14
CA ARG A 145 -11.29 23.32 13.54
C ARG A 145 -10.66 24.70 13.66
N TYR A 146 -9.71 24.99 12.79
CA TYR A 146 -8.91 26.20 12.79
C TYR A 146 -8.79 26.73 11.37
N ASP A 147 -8.68 28.04 11.22
CA ASP A 147 -8.46 28.67 9.92
C ASP A 147 -7.01 28.44 9.44
N PRO A 148 -6.79 27.71 8.33
CA PRO A 148 -5.44 27.51 7.79
C PRO A 148 -4.73 28.82 7.43
N SER A 149 -5.48 29.91 7.15
CA SER A 149 -4.90 31.21 6.82
C SER A 149 -4.00 31.76 7.94
N VAL A 150 -4.29 31.41 9.19
CA VAL A 150 -3.50 31.83 10.37
C VAL A 150 -2.08 31.28 10.30
N TYR A 151 -1.91 29.99 9.97
CA TYR A 151 -0.59 29.38 9.78
C TYR A 151 0.13 29.90 8.53
N LEU A 152 -0.64 30.18 7.47
CA LEU A 152 -0.08 30.60 6.18
C LEU A 152 0.37 32.06 6.19
N SER A 153 -0.24 32.91 7.02
CA SER A 153 0.05 34.34 7.09
C SER A 153 1.52 34.62 7.39
N GLY A 154 2.22 35.26 6.45
CA GLY A 154 3.63 35.63 6.57
C GLY A 154 4.62 34.47 6.50
N ASN A 155 4.15 33.23 6.27
CA ASN A 155 5.01 32.08 6.06
C ASN A 155 5.60 32.13 4.65
N ASP A 156 6.93 32.20 4.57
CA ASP A 156 7.70 32.37 3.33
C ASP A 156 8.18 31.03 2.72
N ALA A 157 7.71 29.90 3.23
CA ALA A 157 7.99 28.60 2.63
C ALA A 157 7.26 28.42 1.28
N LEU A 158 7.87 27.68 0.35
CA LEU A 158 7.27 27.34 -0.95
C LEU A 158 5.89 26.68 -0.80
N ASN A 159 5.75 25.76 0.14
CA ASN A 159 4.50 25.05 0.33
C ASN A 159 3.40 25.98 0.86
N ALA A 160 3.73 26.92 1.75
CA ALA A 160 2.78 27.93 2.22
C ALA A 160 2.31 28.84 1.08
N TRP A 161 3.23 29.30 0.23
CA TRP A 161 2.89 30.03 -1.00
C TRP A 161 1.94 29.24 -1.92
N LYS A 162 2.18 27.94 -2.10
CA LYS A 162 1.27 27.06 -2.87
C LYS A 162 -0.11 26.94 -2.21
N CYS A 163 -0.17 26.80 -0.88
CA CYS A 163 -1.42 26.72 -0.13
C CYS A 163 -2.27 27.99 -0.29
N ARG A 164 -1.66 29.17 -0.18
CA ARG A 164 -2.36 30.46 -0.38
C ARG A 164 -3.01 30.55 -1.75
N ARG A 165 -2.32 30.06 -2.79
CA ARG A 165 -2.87 30.00 -4.16
C ARG A 165 -4.04 29.04 -4.29
N ILE A 166 -3.96 27.86 -3.67
CA ILE A 166 -5.05 26.88 -3.65
C ILE A 166 -6.30 27.49 -2.99
N LEU A 167 -6.11 28.16 -1.86
CA LEU A 167 -7.19 28.78 -1.09
C LEU A 167 -7.68 30.11 -1.66
N GLY A 168 -7.03 30.66 -2.69
CA GLY A 168 -7.39 31.97 -3.26
C GLY A 168 -7.17 33.15 -2.31
N ILE A 169 -6.21 33.04 -1.39
CA ILE A 169 -5.84 34.07 -0.39
C ILE A 169 -4.38 34.54 -0.56
N PRO A 170 -4.00 35.09 -1.73
CA PRO A 170 -2.64 35.58 -1.96
C PRO A 170 -2.30 36.74 -1.02
N GLU A 171 -1.05 36.82 -0.58
CA GLU A 171 -0.51 37.98 0.14
C GLU A 171 0.05 39.04 -0.83
N GLU A 172 0.11 40.30 -0.40
CA GLU A 172 0.60 41.43 -1.23
C GLU A 172 2.03 41.18 -1.75
N ASN A 173 2.85 40.46 -0.99
CA ASN A 173 4.24 40.15 -1.32
C ASN A 173 4.44 38.78 -1.99
N ASP A 174 3.38 38.04 -2.38
CA ASP A 174 3.53 36.67 -2.90
C ASP A 174 4.30 36.62 -4.23
N ASP A 175 4.24 37.68 -5.03
CA ASP A 175 5.04 37.78 -6.26
C ASP A 175 6.54 38.00 -5.94
N GLU A 176 6.85 38.85 -4.97
CA GLU A 176 8.23 39.05 -4.48
C GLU A 176 8.77 37.77 -3.83
N LEU A 177 7.93 37.08 -3.06
CA LEU A 177 8.26 35.80 -2.46
C LEU A 177 8.54 34.74 -3.53
N ARG A 178 7.72 34.67 -4.58
CA ARG A 178 7.95 33.76 -5.71
C ARG A 178 9.32 34.01 -6.35
N GLU A 179 9.68 35.26 -6.61
CA GLU A 179 10.99 35.62 -7.18
C GLU A 179 12.14 35.31 -6.21
N LYS A 180 11.98 35.55 -4.91
CA LYS A 180 12.94 35.14 -3.87
C LYS A 180 13.16 33.62 -3.89
N LEU A 181 12.08 32.84 -3.89
CA LEU A 181 12.13 31.37 -3.90
C LEU A 181 12.83 30.85 -5.17
N ILE A 182 12.59 31.47 -6.33
CA ILE A 182 13.30 31.17 -7.58
C ILE A 182 14.80 31.47 -7.41
N ALA A 183 15.15 32.66 -6.94
CA ALA A 183 16.53 33.11 -6.77
C ALA A 183 17.32 32.22 -5.80
N GLU A 184 16.73 31.80 -4.68
CA GLU A 184 17.37 30.89 -3.70
C GLU A 184 17.75 29.54 -4.33
N ARG A 185 16.84 28.95 -5.10
CA ARG A 185 17.07 27.68 -5.79
C ARG A 185 18.12 27.85 -6.87
N LEU A 186 17.96 28.85 -7.74
CA LEU A 186 18.90 29.07 -8.84
C LEU A 186 20.30 29.47 -8.35
N GLY A 187 20.42 30.20 -7.25
CA GLY A 187 21.68 30.65 -6.67
C GLY A 187 22.59 29.51 -6.17
N THR A 188 22.02 28.32 -5.96
CA THR A 188 22.76 27.11 -5.54
C THR A 188 23.00 26.13 -6.70
N GLN A 189 22.55 26.45 -7.92
CA GLN A 189 22.79 25.60 -9.08
C GLN A 189 24.27 25.66 -9.50
N LEU A 190 24.87 24.50 -9.69
CA LEU A 190 26.25 24.38 -10.18
C LEU A 190 26.34 24.67 -11.69
N PRO A 191 27.53 25.01 -12.22
CA PRO A 191 27.71 25.28 -13.65
C PRO A 191 27.28 24.14 -14.59
N ASP A 192 27.31 22.89 -14.11
CA ASP A 192 26.87 21.71 -14.85
C ASP A 192 25.35 21.52 -14.88
N GLY A 193 24.59 22.39 -14.19
CA GLY A 193 23.14 22.37 -14.10
C GLY A 193 22.59 21.61 -12.89
N SER A 194 23.44 20.90 -12.15
CA SER A 194 23.01 20.13 -10.99
C SER A 194 22.89 20.97 -9.72
N TRP A 195 22.23 20.41 -8.72
CA TRP A 195 22.30 20.89 -7.34
C TRP A 195 23.10 19.89 -6.51
N ASP A 196 24.25 20.34 -6.01
CA ASP A 196 25.27 19.55 -5.29
C ASP A 196 25.78 18.30 -6.04
N GLY A 197 25.56 18.18 -7.36
CA GLY A 197 25.82 16.93 -8.08
C GLY A 197 24.96 15.75 -7.60
N LYS A 198 23.84 16.01 -6.92
CA LYS A 198 22.95 14.98 -6.35
C LYS A 198 21.70 14.79 -7.22
N THR A 199 21.44 13.56 -7.64
CA THR A 199 20.29 13.19 -8.51
C THR A 199 18.95 13.65 -7.93
N THR A 200 18.67 13.28 -6.67
CA THR A 200 17.38 13.52 -6.03
C THR A 200 17.14 14.98 -5.65
N LEU A 201 18.19 15.70 -5.24
CA LEU A 201 18.11 17.14 -4.97
C LEU A 201 17.92 17.94 -6.26
N THR A 202 18.61 17.56 -7.34
CA THR A 202 18.42 18.17 -8.66
C THR A 202 17.00 17.96 -9.16
N ALA A 203 16.44 16.76 -9.00
CA ALA A 203 15.04 16.48 -9.33
C ALA A 203 14.09 17.36 -8.52
N ARG A 204 14.23 17.37 -7.18
CA ARG A 204 13.42 18.22 -6.29
C ARG A 204 13.40 19.68 -6.75
N ASN A 205 14.57 20.28 -6.95
CA ASN A 205 14.65 21.70 -7.32
C ASN A 205 14.04 21.98 -8.70
N LEU A 206 14.16 21.07 -9.67
CA LEU A 206 13.44 21.19 -10.94
C LEU A 206 11.92 21.14 -10.75
N GLY A 207 11.43 20.22 -9.93
CA GLY A 207 9.99 20.09 -9.62
C GLY A 207 9.43 21.33 -8.91
N GLU A 208 10.19 21.89 -7.97
CA GLU A 208 9.83 23.12 -7.24
C GLU A 208 9.90 24.36 -8.15
N LEU A 209 10.91 24.49 -9.01
CA LEU A 209 10.98 25.58 -9.97
C LEU A 209 9.84 25.52 -11.00
N ALA A 210 9.40 24.30 -11.37
CA ALA A 210 8.20 24.11 -12.18
C ALA A 210 6.93 24.53 -11.44
N ASP A 211 6.82 24.31 -10.12
CA ASP A 211 5.71 24.85 -9.30
C ASP A 211 5.71 26.38 -9.29
N LEU A 212 6.91 26.99 -9.29
CA LEU A 212 7.11 28.42 -9.36
C LEU A 212 6.91 28.98 -10.79
N GLY A 213 6.50 28.15 -11.75
CA GLY A 213 6.15 28.58 -13.11
C GLY A 213 7.31 28.69 -14.09
N LEU A 214 8.51 28.22 -13.74
CA LEU A 214 9.57 28.07 -14.73
C LEU A 214 9.29 26.85 -15.61
N THR A 215 9.77 26.91 -16.83
CA THR A 215 9.53 25.92 -17.88
C THR A 215 10.83 25.39 -18.46
N ILE A 216 10.76 24.42 -19.37
CA ILE A 216 11.94 23.89 -20.05
C ILE A 216 12.65 24.94 -20.93
N GLU A 217 11.99 26.04 -21.28
CA GLU A 217 12.60 27.10 -22.08
C GLU A 217 13.61 27.94 -21.29
N ASP A 218 13.46 27.98 -19.96
CA ASP A 218 14.36 28.65 -19.06
C ASP A 218 15.72 27.94 -19.03
N VAL A 219 16.79 28.69 -19.31
CA VAL A 219 18.16 28.16 -19.41
C VAL A 219 18.57 27.31 -18.19
N PRO A 220 18.33 27.74 -16.93
CA PRO A 220 18.68 26.95 -15.76
C PRO A 220 17.94 25.60 -15.68
N ILE A 221 16.67 25.57 -16.06
CA ILE A 221 15.84 24.36 -16.07
C ILE A 221 16.34 23.39 -17.13
N ARG A 222 16.59 23.89 -18.34
CA ARG A 222 17.16 23.08 -19.43
C ARG A 222 18.49 22.46 -19.04
N LYS A 223 19.36 23.21 -18.36
CA LYS A 223 20.65 22.68 -17.85
C LYS A 223 20.44 21.56 -16.83
N GLY A 224 19.60 21.76 -15.82
CA GLY A 224 19.34 20.74 -14.80
C GLY A 224 18.66 19.49 -15.35
N ALA A 225 17.68 19.66 -16.22
CA ALA A 225 17.02 18.55 -16.92
C ALA A 225 18.03 17.78 -17.78
N ARG A 226 18.89 18.48 -18.54
CA ARG A 226 19.94 17.85 -19.34
C ARG A 226 20.93 17.08 -18.46
N TRP A 227 21.34 17.65 -17.33
CA TRP A 227 22.23 16.99 -16.39
C TRP A 227 21.64 15.65 -15.88
N LEU A 228 20.35 15.63 -15.52
CA LEU A 228 19.67 14.38 -15.13
C LEU A 228 19.62 13.38 -16.28
N MET A 229 19.35 13.85 -17.49
CA MET A 229 19.25 13.01 -18.69
C MET A 229 20.60 12.44 -19.14
N ASP A 230 21.72 13.10 -18.82
CA ASP A 230 23.08 12.66 -19.14
C ASP A 230 23.73 11.78 -18.06
N ARG A 231 23.05 11.51 -16.94
CA ARG A 231 23.53 10.60 -15.87
C ARG A 231 23.84 9.20 -16.40
N ALA A 232 24.65 8.42 -15.70
CA ALA A 232 24.91 7.05 -16.10
C ALA A 232 23.60 6.23 -16.19
N GLU A 233 23.55 5.32 -17.16
CA GLU A 233 22.41 4.44 -17.43
C GLU A 233 22.85 2.98 -17.34
N SER A 234 22.00 2.12 -16.76
CA SER A 234 22.27 0.69 -16.68
C SER A 234 21.75 -0.03 -17.93
N ALA A 235 22.60 -0.84 -18.56
CA ALA A 235 22.19 -1.74 -19.64
C ALA A 235 21.11 -2.75 -19.20
N TYR A 236 20.98 -3.01 -17.90
CA TYR A 236 19.99 -3.93 -17.33
C TYR A 236 18.67 -3.24 -16.97
N ASN A 237 18.69 -1.92 -16.81
CA ASN A 237 17.54 -1.09 -16.46
C ASN A 237 17.57 0.21 -17.29
N PRO A 238 17.37 0.11 -18.62
CA PRO A 238 17.46 1.27 -19.50
C PRO A 238 16.51 2.40 -19.09
N GLY A 239 16.94 3.64 -19.25
CA GLY A 239 16.23 4.86 -18.87
C GLY A 239 16.18 5.15 -17.37
N MET A 240 16.29 4.14 -16.50
CA MET A 240 16.12 4.31 -15.05
C MET A 240 17.20 5.19 -14.43
N PHE A 241 16.87 5.86 -13.33
CA PHE A 241 17.75 6.78 -12.63
C PHE A 241 18.21 6.18 -11.30
N PHE A 242 19.53 6.23 -11.07
CA PHE A 242 20.16 5.73 -9.86
C PHE A 242 20.49 6.88 -8.91
N ALA A 243 20.52 6.58 -7.60
CA ALA A 243 20.88 7.59 -6.60
C ALA A 243 22.27 8.20 -6.83
N THR A 244 23.20 7.42 -7.40
CA THR A 244 24.55 7.86 -7.82
C THR A 244 25.00 7.07 -9.06
N ASP A 245 25.97 7.59 -9.83
CA ASP A 245 26.48 6.87 -11.02
C ASP A 245 27.22 5.59 -10.65
N ASN A 246 27.92 5.58 -9.52
CA ASN A 246 28.65 4.39 -9.04
C ASN A 246 27.71 3.20 -8.81
N LEU A 247 26.43 3.44 -8.53
CA LEU A 247 25.45 2.37 -8.38
C LEU A 247 25.11 1.66 -9.70
N VAL A 248 25.30 2.31 -10.85
CA VAL A 248 25.17 1.68 -12.17
C VAL A 248 26.27 0.62 -12.35
N ILE A 249 27.51 0.99 -12.02
CA ILE A 249 28.66 0.08 -12.07
C ILE A 249 28.47 -1.06 -11.06
N GLU A 250 28.14 -0.73 -9.80
CA GLU A 250 27.89 -1.73 -8.75
C GLU A 250 26.79 -2.73 -9.15
N GLN A 251 25.72 -2.27 -9.81
CA GLN A 251 24.68 -3.18 -10.31
C GLN A 251 25.23 -4.16 -11.36
N ALA A 252 25.97 -3.66 -12.34
CA ALA A 252 26.53 -4.49 -13.40
C ALA A 252 27.45 -5.58 -12.83
N GLU A 253 28.31 -5.22 -11.89
CA GLU A 253 29.20 -6.18 -11.22
C GLU A 253 28.43 -7.22 -10.40
N VAL A 254 27.40 -6.81 -9.65
CA VAL A 254 26.56 -7.75 -8.88
C VAL A 254 25.86 -8.75 -9.81
N ILE A 255 25.37 -8.29 -10.97
CA ILE A 255 24.75 -9.17 -11.97
C ILE A 255 25.78 -10.13 -12.56
N GLU A 256 26.98 -9.65 -12.91
CA GLU A 256 28.05 -10.50 -13.43
C GLU A 256 28.47 -11.59 -12.42
N ARG A 257 28.67 -11.21 -11.15
CA ARG A 257 28.99 -12.16 -10.06
C ARG A 257 27.88 -13.18 -9.86
N ARG A 258 26.61 -12.78 -9.96
CA ARG A 258 25.47 -13.70 -9.90
C ARG A 258 25.47 -14.69 -11.05
N ASN A 259 25.73 -14.23 -12.27
CA ASN A 259 25.75 -15.09 -13.46
C ASN A 259 26.88 -16.15 -13.39
N LYS A 260 28.00 -15.81 -12.74
CA LYS A 260 29.10 -16.74 -12.48
C LYS A 260 28.80 -17.76 -11.36
N LYS A 261 27.84 -17.48 -10.47
CA LYS A 261 27.59 -18.31 -9.27
C LYS A 261 26.51 -19.38 -9.54
N ALA A 262 26.94 -20.63 -9.70
CA ALA A 262 26.04 -21.76 -9.94
C ALA A 262 25.24 -22.22 -8.70
N LYS A 263 25.76 -22.04 -7.48
CA LYS A 263 25.12 -22.51 -6.22
C LYS A 263 25.28 -21.51 -5.07
N GLY A 264 24.32 -21.51 -4.13
CA GLY A 264 24.33 -20.73 -2.88
C GLY A 264 23.57 -19.39 -2.95
N THR A 265 23.57 -18.65 -1.84
CA THR A 265 22.84 -17.38 -1.71
C THR A 265 23.34 -16.37 -2.75
N ARG A 266 22.43 -15.86 -3.58
CA ARG A 266 22.73 -14.81 -4.55
C ARG A 266 22.92 -13.48 -3.83
N GLU A 267 24.01 -12.78 -4.17
CA GLU A 267 24.28 -11.43 -3.69
C GLU A 267 23.10 -10.52 -4.03
N ARG A 268 22.86 -9.46 -3.24
CA ARG A 268 21.76 -8.52 -3.47
C ARG A 268 22.27 -7.10 -3.65
N PHE A 269 21.73 -6.40 -4.66
CA PHE A 269 22.03 -5.00 -4.95
C PHE A 269 21.08 -4.04 -4.19
N ASN A 270 20.02 -4.55 -3.57
CA ASN A 270 19.02 -3.75 -2.86
C ASN A 270 19.41 -3.37 -1.40
N GLN A 271 20.70 -3.21 -1.12
CA GLN A 271 21.15 -2.84 0.23
C GLN A 271 20.70 -1.41 0.56
N ARG A 272 20.11 -1.19 1.73
CA ARG A 272 19.66 0.14 2.17
C ARG A 272 20.78 0.83 2.95
N ARG A 273 21.75 1.44 2.26
CA ARG A 273 22.83 2.18 2.92
C ARG A 273 22.30 3.54 3.39
N SER A 274 22.66 3.98 4.60
CA SER A 274 22.16 5.23 5.18
C SER A 274 22.41 6.45 4.29
N ARG A 275 23.54 6.49 3.57
CA ARG A 275 23.84 7.56 2.60
C ARG A 275 22.85 7.62 1.44
N GLU A 276 22.42 6.46 0.93
CA GLU A 276 21.48 6.34 -0.20
C GLU A 276 20.05 6.67 0.26
N VAL A 277 19.70 6.25 1.48
CA VAL A 277 18.46 6.67 2.15
C VAL A 277 18.42 8.19 2.31
N SER A 278 19.49 8.80 2.82
CA SER A 278 19.59 10.24 3.02
C SER A 278 19.36 11.02 1.72
N LEU A 279 19.97 10.58 0.61
CA LEU A 279 19.77 11.21 -0.70
C LEU A 279 18.30 11.26 -1.10
N VAL A 280 17.56 10.16 -0.93
CA VAL A 280 16.12 10.13 -1.26
C VAL A 280 15.32 11.05 -0.35
N ARG A 281 15.61 11.10 0.95
CA ARG A 281 14.95 12.01 1.90
C ARG A 281 15.18 13.48 1.55
N THR A 282 16.37 13.83 1.05
CA THR A 282 16.63 15.18 0.56
C THR A 282 15.74 15.56 -0.63
N GLY A 283 15.30 14.57 -1.41
CA GLY A 283 14.40 14.79 -2.54
C GLY A 283 12.94 14.99 -2.16
N ASP A 284 12.51 14.60 -0.96
CA ASP A 284 11.13 14.75 -0.48
C ASP A 284 11.02 14.54 1.04
N GLU A 285 10.45 15.54 1.70
CA GLU A 285 10.33 15.64 3.16
C GLU A 285 9.34 14.64 3.77
N LEU A 286 8.38 14.10 3.00
CA LEU A 286 7.44 13.09 3.50
C LEU A 286 8.07 11.70 3.57
N ILE A 287 9.30 11.52 3.07
CA ILE A 287 9.99 10.24 3.05
C ILE A 287 10.90 10.10 4.27
N LYS A 288 10.71 9.01 5.01
CA LYS A 288 11.49 8.65 6.19
C LYS A 288 12.47 7.50 5.95
N TRP A 289 11.99 6.36 5.46
CA TRP A 289 12.81 5.16 5.23
C TRP A 289 12.45 4.44 3.93
N PRO A 290 12.95 4.91 2.78
CA PRO A 290 12.63 4.35 1.48
C PRO A 290 13.06 2.88 1.40
N CYS A 291 12.19 2.04 0.87
CA CYS A 291 12.47 0.60 0.73
C CYS A 291 13.36 0.25 -0.48
N GLY A 292 13.52 1.17 -1.44
CA GLY A 292 14.32 1.00 -2.65
C GLY A 292 15.09 2.26 -3.05
N PRO A 293 16.00 2.77 -2.20
CA PRO A 293 16.61 4.09 -2.40
C PRO A 293 17.51 4.15 -3.63
N ARG A 294 17.97 3.01 -4.16
CA ARG A 294 19.03 2.97 -5.17
C ARG A 294 18.52 3.23 -6.58
N ILE A 295 17.32 2.73 -6.93
CA ILE A 295 16.77 2.82 -8.28
C ILE A 295 15.36 3.41 -8.25
N THR A 296 14.39 2.69 -7.68
CA THR A 296 12.96 2.98 -7.82
C THR A 296 12.64 4.36 -7.29
N TRP A 297 13.08 4.70 -6.09
CA TRP A 297 12.76 5.99 -5.47
C TRP A 297 13.47 7.16 -6.16
N SER A 298 14.73 6.97 -6.57
CA SER A 298 15.47 7.97 -7.34
C SER A 298 14.82 8.20 -8.72
N THR A 299 14.43 7.11 -9.39
CA THR A 299 13.66 7.15 -10.64
C THR A 299 12.34 7.87 -10.45
N ALA A 300 11.63 7.64 -9.34
CA ALA A 300 10.35 8.27 -9.07
C ALA A 300 10.47 9.80 -9.03
N LEU A 301 11.38 10.29 -8.19
CA LEU A 301 11.57 11.71 -7.98
C LEU A 301 12.03 12.41 -9.25
N VAL A 302 12.90 11.76 -10.03
CA VAL A 302 13.35 12.28 -11.33
C VAL A 302 12.20 12.30 -12.34
N LEU A 303 11.47 11.19 -12.51
CA LEU A 303 10.35 11.13 -13.46
C LEU A 303 9.26 12.12 -13.10
N GLU A 304 8.89 12.25 -11.82
CA GLU A 304 7.90 13.21 -11.35
C GLU A 304 8.22 14.62 -11.84
N SER A 305 9.49 15.02 -11.69
CA SER A 305 9.97 16.36 -12.04
C SER A 305 10.06 16.56 -13.56
N LEU A 306 10.58 15.58 -14.30
CA LEU A 306 10.75 15.70 -15.76
C LEU A 306 9.42 15.57 -16.52
N LEU A 307 8.49 14.73 -16.05
CA LEU A 307 7.14 14.64 -16.63
C LEU A 307 6.36 15.93 -16.41
N LYS A 308 6.48 16.54 -15.23
CA LYS A 308 5.89 17.86 -14.94
C LYS A 308 6.42 18.96 -15.86
N LEU A 309 7.69 18.89 -16.26
CA LEU A 309 8.30 19.78 -17.25
C LEU A 309 7.93 19.44 -18.71
N GLY A 310 7.07 18.45 -18.94
CA GLY A 310 6.62 18.06 -20.29
C GLY A 310 7.65 17.28 -21.10
N LEU A 311 8.70 16.74 -20.48
CA LEU A 311 9.81 16.04 -21.14
C LEU A 311 9.52 14.57 -21.45
N GLU A 312 8.24 14.18 -21.51
CA GLU A 312 7.87 12.78 -21.73
C GLU A 312 8.43 12.21 -23.04
N SER A 313 8.49 13.01 -24.11
CA SER A 313 8.99 12.58 -25.42
C SER A 313 10.50 12.36 -25.48
N GLU A 314 11.24 12.73 -24.43
CA GLU A 314 12.68 12.55 -24.40
C GLU A 314 13.07 11.07 -24.38
N LYS A 315 14.10 10.71 -25.16
CA LYS A 315 14.48 9.32 -25.40
C LYS A 315 14.68 8.52 -24.11
N ARG A 316 15.40 9.08 -23.13
CA ARG A 316 15.65 8.39 -21.85
C ARG A 316 14.37 8.22 -21.02
N ILE A 317 13.47 9.20 -21.07
CA ILE A 317 12.18 9.14 -20.36
C ILE A 317 11.31 8.08 -20.99
N GLN A 318 11.21 8.04 -22.31
CA GLN A 318 10.54 6.95 -23.02
C GLN A 318 11.12 5.56 -22.67
N SER A 319 12.45 5.42 -22.57
CA SER A 319 13.09 4.18 -22.10
C SER A 319 12.69 3.81 -20.67
N ALA A 320 12.65 4.79 -19.75
CA ALA A 320 12.26 4.57 -18.35
C ALA A 320 10.78 4.16 -18.25
N LEU A 321 9.89 4.86 -18.95
CA LEU A 321 8.46 4.55 -19.01
C LEU A 321 8.22 3.15 -19.60
N TRP A 322 8.93 2.81 -20.67
CA TRP A 322 8.93 1.46 -21.24
C TRP A 322 9.36 0.41 -20.20
N MET A 323 10.42 0.67 -19.43
CA MET A 323 10.86 -0.22 -18.34
C MET A 323 9.81 -0.39 -17.24
N LEU A 324 9.05 0.67 -16.93
CA LEU A 324 7.98 0.62 -15.92
C LEU A 324 6.76 -0.19 -16.37
N LYS A 325 6.50 -0.31 -17.68
CA LYS A 325 5.50 -1.27 -18.22
C LYS A 325 5.95 -2.72 -18.05
N ALA A 326 7.25 -2.93 -18.09
CA ALA A 326 7.86 -4.24 -18.24
C ALA A 326 8.24 -4.92 -16.91
N CYS A 327 8.43 -4.12 -15.86
CA CYS A 327 8.95 -4.56 -14.58
C CYS A 327 8.03 -4.16 -13.44
N ARG A 328 8.01 -4.97 -12.38
CA ARG A 328 7.34 -4.58 -11.14
C ARG A 328 8.00 -3.35 -10.56
N TRP A 329 7.19 -2.45 -10.01
CA TRP A 329 7.61 -1.20 -9.38
C TRP A 329 8.25 -1.43 -8.01
N CYS A 330 9.42 -2.08 -8.01
CA CYS A 330 10.15 -2.44 -6.80
C CYS A 330 11.64 -2.65 -7.10
N ASP A 331 12.51 -2.10 -6.24
CA ASP A 331 13.96 -2.34 -6.30
C ASP A 331 14.30 -3.83 -6.25
N ASN A 332 13.49 -4.63 -5.55
CA ASN A 332 13.70 -6.08 -5.49
C ASN A 332 13.56 -6.74 -6.86
N ALA A 333 12.75 -6.18 -7.76
CA ALA A 333 12.63 -6.63 -9.13
C ALA A 333 13.71 -5.98 -10.01
N GLN A 334 13.89 -4.67 -9.92
CA GLN A 334 14.81 -3.90 -10.76
C GLN A 334 16.29 -4.22 -10.50
N GLN A 335 16.66 -4.69 -9.30
CA GLN A 335 18.04 -5.10 -9.01
C GLN A 335 18.56 -6.27 -9.87
N HIS A 336 17.66 -6.96 -10.58
CA HIS A 336 18.00 -8.07 -11.46
C HIS A 336 18.07 -7.63 -12.93
N GLY A 337 17.68 -6.40 -13.23
CA GLY A 337 17.34 -5.99 -14.58
C GLY A 337 16.10 -6.70 -15.10
N ILE A 338 15.82 -6.44 -16.37
CA ILE A 338 14.79 -7.15 -17.11
C ILE A 338 15.42 -8.28 -17.95
N SER A 339 14.80 -9.47 -17.94
CA SER A 339 15.28 -10.56 -18.80
C SER A 339 14.92 -10.30 -20.27
N PRO A 340 15.69 -10.79 -21.25
CA PRO A 340 15.36 -10.62 -22.67
C PRO A 340 13.95 -11.10 -23.04
N GLU A 341 13.47 -12.18 -22.41
CA GLU A 341 12.11 -12.70 -22.63
C GLU A 341 11.04 -11.74 -22.12
N ARG A 342 11.31 -11.02 -21.02
CA ARG A 342 10.40 -9.98 -20.53
C ARG A 342 10.48 -8.74 -21.39
N GLN A 343 11.66 -8.37 -21.90
CA GLN A 343 11.82 -7.27 -22.86
C GLN A 343 10.97 -7.50 -24.12
N ALA A 344 10.82 -8.75 -24.56
CA ALA A 344 10.01 -9.11 -25.71
C ALA A 344 8.48 -9.13 -25.45
N ARG A 345 8.01 -8.95 -24.21
CA ARG A 345 6.59 -9.12 -23.80
C ARG A 345 5.97 -7.87 -23.16
N ILE A 346 6.45 -6.68 -23.53
CA ILE A 346 6.15 -5.43 -22.82
C ILE A 346 4.81 -4.81 -23.21
N ASP A 347 4.22 -5.26 -24.31
CA ASP A 347 2.91 -4.77 -24.74
C ASP A 347 1.82 -5.31 -23.80
N VAL A 348 1.59 -4.56 -22.71
CA VAL A 348 0.46 -4.76 -21.82
C VAL A 348 -0.79 -4.44 -22.62
N SER A 349 -1.51 -5.49 -22.99
CA SER A 349 -2.71 -5.34 -23.81
C SER A 349 -3.85 -4.74 -22.98
N ARG A 350 -4.84 -4.15 -23.66
CA ARG A 350 -6.07 -3.68 -22.98
C ARG A 350 -6.76 -4.79 -22.16
N PRO A 351 -6.88 -6.04 -22.64
CA PRO A 351 -7.35 -7.16 -21.82
C PRO A 351 -6.51 -7.43 -20.56
N ASP A 352 -5.18 -7.27 -20.63
CA ASP A 352 -4.31 -7.44 -19.46
C ASP A 352 -4.58 -6.35 -18.42
N ILE A 353 -4.72 -5.10 -18.85
CA ILE A 353 -5.08 -3.96 -17.98
C ILE A 353 -6.44 -4.22 -17.31
N GLN A 354 -7.45 -4.65 -18.07
CA GLN A 354 -8.79 -4.96 -17.52
C GLN A 354 -8.73 -6.10 -16.50
N LYS A 355 -7.92 -7.14 -16.76
CA LYS A 355 -7.71 -8.24 -15.82
C LYS A 355 -7.01 -7.79 -14.54
N MET A 356 -6.01 -6.92 -14.66
CA MET A 356 -5.30 -6.32 -13.52
C MET A 356 -6.24 -5.43 -12.70
N GLU A 357 -7.04 -4.60 -13.36
CA GLU A 357 -8.05 -3.76 -12.72
C GLU A 357 -9.10 -4.60 -12.00
N ALA A 358 -9.67 -5.62 -12.64
CA ALA A 358 -10.62 -6.52 -11.99
C ALA A 358 -10.02 -7.22 -10.76
N ALA A 359 -8.74 -7.61 -10.83
CA ALA A 359 -8.03 -8.17 -9.69
C ALA A 359 -7.82 -7.14 -8.56
N ALA A 360 -7.51 -5.89 -8.90
CA ALA A 360 -7.33 -4.81 -7.94
C ALA A 360 -8.66 -4.38 -7.30
N ILE A 361 -9.76 -4.34 -8.06
CA ILE A 361 -11.11 -4.12 -7.54
C ILE A 361 -11.51 -5.28 -6.61
N SER A 362 -11.28 -6.53 -7.01
CA SER A 362 -11.52 -7.70 -6.14
C SER A 362 -10.68 -7.61 -4.86
N PHE A 363 -9.44 -7.15 -4.96
CA PHE A 363 -8.57 -6.89 -3.81
C PHE A 363 -9.13 -5.79 -2.90
N TYR A 364 -9.57 -4.67 -3.47
CA TYR A 364 -10.15 -3.52 -2.79
C TYR A 364 -11.45 -3.86 -2.08
N ARG A 365 -12.37 -4.51 -2.79
CA ARG A 365 -13.60 -5.05 -2.19
C ARG A 365 -13.29 -6.10 -1.14
N TYR A 366 -12.07 -6.62 -1.11
CA TYR A 366 -11.67 -7.69 -0.22
C TYR A 366 -12.55 -8.92 -0.46
N ASP A 367 -12.64 -9.36 -1.71
CA ASP A 367 -13.35 -10.59 -2.08
C ASP A 367 -12.64 -11.81 -1.48
N VAL A 368 -13.11 -12.19 -0.30
CA VAL A 368 -12.60 -13.31 0.50
C VAL A 368 -12.80 -14.64 -0.21
N GLN A 369 -13.81 -14.77 -1.08
CA GLN A 369 -14.06 -16.05 -1.76
C GLN A 369 -12.90 -16.43 -2.69
N GLY A 370 -12.30 -15.46 -3.36
CA GLY A 370 -11.10 -15.67 -4.18
C GLY A 370 -9.89 -16.11 -3.35
N ARG A 371 -9.60 -15.41 -2.25
CA ARG A 371 -8.43 -15.66 -1.40
C ARG A 371 -8.55 -16.91 -0.53
N GLU A 372 -9.73 -17.21 -0.02
CA GLU A 372 -9.98 -18.42 0.77
C GLU A 372 -9.87 -19.68 -0.09
N ARG A 373 -10.26 -19.64 -1.37
CA ARG A 373 -9.94 -20.74 -2.29
C ARG A 373 -8.43 -20.96 -2.42
N GLU A 374 -7.62 -19.90 -2.43
CA GLU A 374 -6.16 -20.05 -2.45
C GLU A 374 -5.59 -20.56 -1.12
N LEU A 375 -6.16 -20.15 0.02
CA LEU A 375 -5.84 -20.68 1.36
C LEU A 375 -6.20 -22.16 1.49
N MET A 376 -7.38 -22.56 1.03
CA MET A 376 -7.84 -23.96 1.01
C MET A 376 -6.89 -24.84 0.19
N ASN A 377 -6.45 -24.33 -0.96
CA ASN A 377 -5.46 -24.98 -1.83
C ASN A 377 -4.03 -24.99 -1.25
N GLY A 378 -3.82 -24.45 -0.05
CA GLY A 378 -2.53 -24.45 0.64
C GLY A 378 -1.48 -23.53 0.02
N LYS A 379 -1.89 -22.59 -0.83
CA LYS A 379 -0.97 -21.60 -1.43
C LYS A 379 -0.52 -20.54 -0.43
N PHE A 380 -1.32 -20.31 0.62
CA PHE A 380 -1.04 -19.32 1.67
C PHE A 380 -1.03 -19.95 3.06
N ASP A 381 -0.26 -19.34 3.94
CA ASP A 381 -0.19 -19.70 5.35
C ASP A 381 -1.18 -18.84 6.17
N PRO A 382 -2.34 -19.38 6.59
CA PRO A 382 -3.37 -18.60 7.28
C PRO A 382 -2.86 -17.89 8.53
N VAL A 383 -1.86 -18.48 9.22
CA VAL A 383 -1.29 -17.95 10.46
C VAL A 383 -0.63 -16.58 10.27
N PHE A 384 -0.10 -16.28 9.08
CA PHE A 384 0.57 -15.01 8.82
C PHE A 384 -0.37 -13.94 8.27
N TYR A 385 -1.50 -14.30 7.65
CA TYR A 385 -2.31 -13.35 6.88
C TYR A 385 -3.69 -13.06 7.47
N LEU A 386 -4.17 -13.86 8.44
CA LEU A 386 -5.54 -13.82 8.95
C LEU A 386 -5.59 -14.04 10.47
N ARG A 387 -4.65 -13.42 11.18
CA ARG A 387 -4.54 -13.54 12.64
C ARG A 387 -5.68 -12.75 13.30
N ARG A 388 -6.36 -13.34 14.27
CA ARG A 388 -7.31 -12.61 15.12
C ARG A 388 -6.56 -11.69 16.07
N ILE A 389 -6.91 -10.41 16.07
CA ILE A 389 -6.22 -9.34 16.79
C ILE A 389 -7.04 -8.77 17.94
N GLU A 390 -8.36 -8.89 17.86
CA GLU A 390 -9.31 -8.35 18.83
C GLU A 390 -10.41 -9.39 19.08
N ARG A 391 -10.99 -9.38 20.28
CA ARG A 391 -12.14 -10.20 20.65
C ARG A 391 -13.19 -9.31 21.30
N SER A 392 -14.43 -9.41 20.83
CA SER A 392 -15.62 -8.94 21.51
C SER A 392 -16.58 -10.12 21.71
N HIS A 393 -17.54 -9.94 22.62
CA HIS A 393 -18.53 -10.96 22.96
C HIS A 393 -19.91 -10.31 22.87
N ASP A 394 -20.82 -10.94 22.12
CA ASP A 394 -22.18 -10.45 21.90
C ASP A 394 -23.16 -11.61 22.03
N GLY A 395 -23.88 -11.65 23.15
CA GLY A 395 -24.77 -12.76 23.48
C GLY A 395 -24.01 -14.10 23.60
N ASP A 396 -24.36 -15.07 22.75
CA ASP A 396 -23.73 -16.40 22.71
C ASP A 396 -22.62 -16.51 21.64
N GLU A 397 -22.25 -15.39 21.00
CA GLU A 397 -21.28 -15.35 19.92
C GLU A 397 -20.00 -14.61 20.36
N ASP A 398 -18.85 -15.20 20.05
CA ASP A 398 -17.59 -14.47 20.08
C ASP A 398 -17.29 -13.88 18.71
N GLN A 399 -16.99 -12.59 18.65
CA GLN A 399 -16.54 -11.93 17.44
C GLN A 399 -15.05 -11.64 17.54
N TYR A 400 -14.32 -11.99 16.48
CA TYR A 400 -12.89 -11.77 16.41
C TYR A 400 -12.55 -10.95 15.18
N ARG A 401 -11.99 -9.75 15.38
CA ARG A 401 -11.48 -8.95 14.26
C ARG A 401 -10.16 -9.55 13.78
N LEU A 402 -10.00 -9.70 12.47
CA LEU A 402 -8.78 -10.22 11.87
C LEU A 402 -7.86 -9.09 11.44
N TRP A 403 -6.56 -9.37 11.51
CA TRP A 403 -5.55 -8.55 10.90
C TRP A 403 -5.71 -8.58 9.39
N MET A 404 -5.93 -7.41 8.82
CA MET A 404 -5.85 -7.17 7.39
C MET A 404 -4.35 -7.06 7.03
N PRO A 405 -3.87 -7.70 5.94
CA PRO A 405 -2.45 -7.67 5.60
C PRO A 405 -1.91 -6.23 5.51
N ASP A 406 -0.61 -6.00 5.71
CA ASP A 406 -0.08 -4.65 5.49
C ASP A 406 -0.14 -4.28 3.99
N MET A 407 -0.20 -2.98 3.70
CA MET A 407 -0.07 -2.46 2.34
C MET A 407 1.19 -3.01 1.66
N GLY A 408 1.24 -3.02 0.32
CA GLY A 408 2.41 -3.42 -0.47
C GLY A 408 3.73 -2.66 -0.19
N GLY A 409 4.65 -2.59 -1.14
CA GLY A 409 5.89 -1.81 -0.94
C GLY A 409 5.66 -0.29 -0.96
N GLY A 410 6.58 0.50 -0.36
CA GLY A 410 6.67 1.94 -0.62
C GLY A 410 7.01 2.30 -2.07
N CYS A 411 7.64 1.37 -2.80
CA CYS A 411 8.05 1.55 -4.19
C CYS A 411 6.87 1.75 -5.17
N PRO A 412 5.79 0.93 -5.15
CA PRO A 412 4.59 1.23 -5.96
C PRO A 412 3.99 2.59 -5.66
N VAL A 413 3.88 2.99 -4.38
CA VAL A 413 3.26 4.26 -3.96
C VAL A 413 4.00 5.46 -4.55
N ILE A 414 5.33 5.51 -4.42
CA ILE A 414 6.13 6.60 -5.00
C ILE A 414 6.11 6.59 -6.54
N MET A 415 6.01 5.41 -7.17
CA MET A 415 5.86 5.29 -8.62
C MET A 415 4.52 5.85 -9.11
N VAL A 416 3.41 5.49 -8.48
CA VAL A 416 2.10 6.05 -8.82
C VAL A 416 2.17 7.57 -8.73
N ARG A 417 2.74 8.12 -7.64
CA ARG A 417 2.91 9.58 -7.51
C ARG A 417 3.67 10.19 -8.68
N SER A 418 4.80 9.59 -9.05
CA SER A 418 5.64 10.10 -10.14
C SER A 418 4.95 10.07 -11.51
N LEU A 419 3.99 9.14 -11.70
CA LEU A 419 3.24 8.99 -12.95
C LEU A 419 1.97 9.86 -12.99
N SER A 420 1.76 10.75 -12.01
CA SER A 420 0.62 11.68 -12.00
C SER A 420 0.58 12.65 -13.18
N ASN A 421 1.71 12.92 -13.84
CA ASN A 421 1.81 13.78 -15.02
C ASN A 421 2.08 13.01 -16.33
N VAL A 422 1.99 11.68 -16.32
CA VAL A 422 2.25 10.87 -17.52
C VAL A 422 1.10 11.00 -18.53
N ARG A 423 1.44 11.19 -19.81
CA ARG A 423 0.50 11.24 -20.94
C ARG A 423 0.27 9.86 -21.55
N ASP A 424 1.20 8.92 -21.36
CA ASP A 424 1.01 7.51 -21.70
C ASP A 424 -0.19 6.91 -20.97
N GLY A 425 -1.29 6.72 -21.70
CA GLY A 425 -2.56 6.24 -21.14
C GLY A 425 -2.48 4.84 -20.51
N VAL A 426 -1.56 3.98 -20.97
CA VAL A 426 -1.36 2.65 -20.38
C VAL A 426 -0.74 2.78 -19.00
N LEU A 427 0.34 3.55 -18.87
CA LEU A 427 0.97 3.78 -17.57
C LEU A 427 0.08 4.57 -16.62
N ARG A 428 -0.67 5.56 -17.12
CA ARG A 428 -1.68 6.27 -16.33
C ARG A 428 -2.69 5.28 -15.75
N LYS A 429 -3.23 4.39 -16.58
CA LYS A 429 -4.21 3.40 -16.12
C LYS A 429 -3.60 2.37 -15.16
N LEU A 430 -2.37 1.93 -15.39
CA LEU A 430 -1.66 1.06 -14.44
C LEU A 430 -1.44 1.74 -13.08
N ALA A 431 -1.17 3.06 -13.07
CA ALA A 431 -1.03 3.82 -11.84
C ALA A 431 -2.38 3.94 -11.10
N GLU A 432 -3.47 4.19 -11.82
CA GLU A 432 -4.83 4.20 -11.27
C GLU A 432 -5.25 2.85 -10.70
N ILE A 433 -4.85 1.73 -11.33
CA ILE A 433 -5.11 0.39 -10.81
C ILE A 433 -4.52 0.21 -9.41
N HIS A 434 -3.33 0.75 -9.15
CA HIS A 434 -2.71 0.68 -7.82
C HIS A 434 -3.43 1.52 -6.76
N LEU A 435 -4.21 2.54 -7.14
CA LEU A 435 -5.01 3.29 -6.18
C LEU A 435 -6.02 2.37 -5.48
N TRP A 436 -6.61 1.40 -6.18
CA TRP A 436 -7.53 0.42 -5.57
C TRP A 436 -6.85 -0.35 -4.45
N GLU A 437 -5.60 -0.76 -4.69
CA GLU A 437 -4.80 -1.45 -3.69
C GLU A 437 -4.50 -0.55 -2.49
N PHE A 438 -4.35 0.76 -2.65
CA PHE A 438 -4.05 1.68 -1.55
C PHE A 438 -5.29 1.97 -0.70
N LEU A 439 -6.44 2.22 -1.33
CA LEU A 439 -7.70 2.46 -0.61
C LEU A 439 -8.25 1.20 0.07
N ALA A 440 -7.83 0.01 -0.34
CA ALA A 440 -8.18 -1.24 0.34
C ALA A 440 -7.80 -1.25 1.83
N TRP A 441 -6.86 -0.37 2.22
CA TRP A 441 -6.28 -0.29 3.56
C TRP A 441 -6.65 0.98 4.31
N GLN A 442 -7.50 1.79 3.72
CA GLN A 442 -8.00 2.98 4.37
C GLN A 442 -8.91 2.55 5.53
N ASP A 443 -8.70 3.14 6.70
CA ASP A 443 -9.50 2.86 7.88
C ASP A 443 -10.99 3.17 7.61
N PRO A 444 -11.93 2.25 7.91
CA PRO A 444 -13.35 2.48 7.69
C PRO A 444 -13.95 3.58 8.59
N VAL A 445 -13.33 3.90 9.73
CA VAL A 445 -13.91 4.76 10.76
C VAL A 445 -13.64 6.23 10.47
N ASP A 446 -12.37 6.60 10.33
CA ASP A 446 -11.92 8.00 10.19
C ASP A 446 -11.19 8.28 8.86
N GLY A 447 -10.99 7.23 8.05
CA GLY A 447 -10.33 7.30 6.76
C GLY A 447 -8.81 7.46 6.80
N HIS A 448 -8.15 7.30 7.94
CA HIS A 448 -6.69 7.35 7.97
C HIS A 448 -6.07 6.14 7.27
N PHE A 449 -4.84 6.29 6.79
CA PHE A 449 -4.11 5.19 6.16
C PHE A 449 -3.13 4.58 7.16
N ARG A 450 -3.40 3.34 7.57
CA ARG A 450 -2.54 2.62 8.53
C ARG A 450 -1.29 2.05 7.87
N GLY A 451 -0.23 1.95 8.68
CA GLY A 451 0.98 1.22 8.37
C GLY A 451 2.03 2.04 7.64
N ARG A 452 3.25 1.51 7.58
CA ARG A 452 4.41 2.16 6.93
C ARG A 452 4.86 3.49 7.53
N ASP A 453 4.61 3.73 8.82
CA ASP A 453 5.21 4.84 9.62
C ASP A 453 6.75 4.77 9.67
N LYS A 454 7.30 3.63 9.22
CA LYS A 454 8.73 3.47 8.97
C LYS A 454 9.14 4.15 7.67
N ILE A 455 8.35 4.06 6.61
CA ILE A 455 8.68 4.51 5.26
C ILE A 455 8.37 6.00 5.08
N PHE A 456 7.22 6.46 5.56
CA PHE A 456 6.77 7.84 5.45
C PHE A 456 6.78 8.52 6.82
N GLU A 457 6.88 9.85 6.84
CA GLU A 457 6.71 10.61 8.08
C GLU A 457 5.26 10.50 8.59
N ASP A 458 4.29 10.61 7.68
CA ASP A 458 2.88 10.29 7.90
C ASP A 458 2.28 9.66 6.62
N PRO A 459 1.80 8.41 6.67
CA PRO A 459 1.23 7.72 5.50
C PRO A 459 -0.07 8.36 4.97
N THR A 460 -0.89 8.93 5.85
CA THR A 460 -2.16 9.58 5.47
C THR A 460 -1.87 10.84 4.68
N ILE A 461 -0.99 11.71 5.18
CA ILE A 461 -0.56 12.92 4.48
C ILE A 461 0.04 12.58 3.11
N PHE A 462 0.91 11.58 3.05
CA PHE A 462 1.51 11.16 1.78
C PHE A 462 0.43 10.71 0.77
N LEU A 463 -0.53 9.91 1.21
CA LEU A 463 -1.59 9.41 0.33
C LEU A 463 -2.61 10.47 -0.04
N LEU A 464 -2.88 11.48 0.80
CA LEU A 464 -3.67 12.65 0.41
C LEU A 464 -2.99 13.45 -0.71
N ASP A 465 -1.67 13.69 -0.62
CA ASP A 465 -0.89 14.31 -1.71
C ASP A 465 -0.89 13.46 -2.99
N LEU A 466 -0.93 12.13 -2.85
CA LEU A 466 -1.03 11.24 -4.00
C LEU A 466 -2.39 11.32 -4.67
N LEU A 467 -3.46 11.15 -3.89
CA LEU A 467 -4.84 11.04 -4.39
C LEU A 467 -5.30 12.34 -5.05
N SER A 468 -4.89 13.50 -4.52
CA SER A 468 -5.22 14.81 -5.09
C SER A 468 -4.75 15.02 -6.53
N ARG A 469 -3.79 14.20 -7.00
CA ARG A 469 -3.23 14.28 -8.36
C ARG A 469 -3.97 13.43 -9.38
N TYR A 470 -4.99 12.70 -8.94
CA TYR A 470 -5.76 11.79 -9.78
C TYR A 470 -7.22 12.17 -9.73
N ASP A 471 -7.70 12.77 -10.81
CA ASP A 471 -9.11 13.09 -10.96
C ASP A 471 -9.91 11.84 -11.40
N ASN A 472 -10.37 11.05 -10.43
CA ASN A 472 -11.26 9.93 -10.64
C ASN A 472 -12.10 9.64 -9.38
N PRO A 473 -13.23 8.90 -9.51
CA PRO A 473 -14.12 8.62 -8.37
C PRO A 473 -13.42 7.96 -7.18
N LEU A 474 -12.45 7.08 -7.44
CA LEU A 474 -11.71 6.38 -6.41
C LEU A 474 -10.88 7.33 -5.54
N SER A 475 -10.14 8.25 -6.15
CA SER A 475 -9.37 9.26 -5.41
C SER A 475 -10.27 10.17 -4.59
N ARG A 476 -11.36 10.66 -5.19
CA ARG A 476 -12.32 11.54 -4.50
C ARG A 476 -12.94 10.84 -3.30
N PHE A 477 -13.36 9.58 -3.47
CA PHE A 477 -13.88 8.77 -2.38
C PHE A 477 -12.85 8.56 -1.27
N GLY A 478 -11.59 8.27 -1.62
CA GLY A 478 -10.50 8.14 -0.65
C GLY A 478 -10.27 9.41 0.15
N ILE A 479 -10.28 10.57 -0.49
CA ILE A 479 -10.12 11.86 0.20
C ILE A 479 -11.35 12.14 1.08
N LEU A 480 -12.58 11.93 0.57
CA LEU A 480 -13.82 12.13 1.34
C LEU A 480 -13.86 11.28 2.61
N ARG A 481 -13.42 10.01 2.53
CA ARG A 481 -13.33 9.15 3.71
C ARG A 481 -12.37 9.68 4.76
N ALA A 482 -11.33 10.40 4.36
CA ALA A 482 -10.31 10.95 5.27
C ALA A 482 -10.71 12.28 5.92
N ILE A 483 -11.89 12.85 5.60
CA ILE A 483 -12.36 14.12 6.19
C ILE A 483 -12.38 14.09 7.72
N PRO A 484 -12.90 13.05 8.41
CA PRO A 484 -12.84 12.99 9.86
C PRO A 484 -11.40 13.07 10.38
N TRP A 485 -10.47 12.31 9.79
CA TRP A 485 -9.07 12.39 10.18
C TRP A 485 -8.46 13.78 9.95
N ILE A 486 -8.77 14.43 8.81
CA ILE A 486 -8.28 15.78 8.49
C ILE A 486 -8.73 16.80 9.55
N VAL A 487 -10.01 16.78 9.91
CA VAL A 487 -10.57 17.68 10.95
C VAL A 487 -9.95 17.39 12.32
N GLU A 488 -9.88 16.10 12.70
CA GLU A 488 -9.40 15.69 14.02
C GLU A 488 -7.90 15.93 14.25
N ASN A 489 -7.09 15.95 13.18
CA ASN A 489 -5.63 16.07 13.25
C ASN A 489 -5.11 17.44 12.79
N GLN A 490 -5.97 18.45 12.71
CA GLN A 490 -5.54 19.83 12.47
C GLN A 490 -4.89 20.42 13.74
N ASN A 491 -3.72 21.04 13.58
CA ASN A 491 -3.02 21.75 14.64
C ASN A 491 -3.74 23.07 14.98
N GLU A 492 -3.54 23.60 16.20
CA GLU A 492 -4.17 24.85 16.66
C GLU A 492 -3.82 26.08 15.81
N ASP A 493 -2.67 26.06 15.12
CA ASP A 493 -2.25 27.12 14.20
C ASP A 493 -2.96 27.05 12.84
N GLY A 494 -3.74 25.99 12.56
CA GLY A 494 -4.40 25.74 11.28
C GLY A 494 -3.65 24.80 10.34
N SER A 495 -2.45 24.35 10.71
CA SER A 495 -1.60 23.46 9.90
C SER A 495 -1.90 21.96 10.10
N TRP A 496 -1.21 21.10 9.33
CA TRP A 496 -1.20 19.65 9.51
C TRP A 496 0.21 19.07 9.52
N GLY A 497 0.39 18.00 10.30
CA GLY A 497 1.64 17.26 10.40
C GLY A 497 2.56 17.75 11.53
N GLY A 498 3.63 16.99 11.75
CA GLY A 498 4.66 17.31 12.74
C GLY A 498 5.63 18.38 12.27
N GLU A 499 6.36 18.97 13.23
CA GLU A 499 7.22 20.15 13.01
C GLU A 499 8.19 20.02 11.82
N SER A 500 8.76 18.84 11.59
CA SER A 500 9.74 18.63 10.51
C SER A 500 9.15 18.54 9.10
N TYR A 501 7.82 18.47 8.96
CA TYR A 501 7.14 18.34 7.66
C TYR A 501 5.80 19.12 7.60
N LYS A 502 5.57 20.05 8.54
CA LYS A 502 4.31 20.78 8.74
C LYS A 502 3.85 21.54 7.49
N ASP A 503 4.75 22.25 6.83
CA ASP A 503 4.48 22.97 5.58
C ASP A 503 4.01 22.01 4.48
N ARG A 504 4.72 20.89 4.32
CA ARG A 504 4.43 19.88 3.30
C ARG A 504 3.15 19.12 3.61
N GLY A 505 2.88 18.85 4.88
CA GLY A 505 1.65 18.23 5.37
C GLY A 505 0.42 19.10 5.10
N THR A 506 0.53 20.38 5.43
CA THR A 506 -0.51 21.37 5.15
C THR A 506 -0.83 21.46 3.67
N LEU A 507 0.20 21.53 2.80
CA LEU A 507 -0.01 21.53 1.35
C LEU A 507 -0.71 20.25 0.85
N ALA A 508 -0.32 19.08 1.37
CA ALA A 508 -0.93 17.81 0.97
C ALA A 508 -2.43 17.77 1.31
N VAL A 509 -2.79 18.20 2.51
CA VAL A 509 -4.19 18.25 2.97
C VAL A 509 -5.00 19.25 2.16
N LEU A 510 -4.51 20.48 2.01
CA LEU A 510 -5.26 21.51 1.26
C LEU A 510 -5.39 21.16 -0.22
N SER A 511 -4.38 20.54 -0.83
CA SER A 511 -4.48 20.03 -2.22
C SER A 511 -5.53 18.92 -2.34
N ALA A 512 -5.66 18.07 -1.33
CA ALA A 512 -6.68 17.02 -1.32
C ALA A 512 -8.08 17.61 -1.18
N LEU A 513 -8.28 18.58 -0.28
CA LEU A 513 -9.55 19.29 -0.11
C LEU A 513 -9.98 20.02 -1.39
N ASP A 514 -9.04 20.70 -2.06
CA ASP A 514 -9.29 21.35 -3.35
C ASP A 514 -9.75 20.36 -4.43
N ALA A 515 -9.11 19.18 -4.49
CA ALA A 515 -9.46 18.12 -5.43
C ALA A 515 -10.87 17.54 -5.23
N ILE A 516 -11.52 17.80 -4.09
CA ILE A 516 -12.91 17.43 -3.80
C ILE A 516 -13.78 18.63 -3.43
N ALA A 517 -13.40 19.86 -3.80
CA ALA A 517 -14.09 21.07 -3.39
C ALA A 517 -15.60 21.05 -3.72
N GLU A 518 -16.00 20.43 -4.84
CA GLU A 518 -17.41 20.27 -5.24
C GLU A 518 -18.23 19.33 -4.32
N HIS A 519 -17.55 18.54 -3.50
CA HIS A 519 -18.14 17.59 -2.56
C HIS A 519 -18.00 18.05 -1.09
N LEU A 520 -17.35 19.18 -0.81
CA LEU A 520 -17.25 19.68 0.56
C LEU A 520 -18.52 20.45 0.97
N PRO A 521 -18.87 20.46 2.26
CA PRO A 521 -19.86 21.38 2.81
C PRO A 521 -19.54 22.84 2.46
N ARG A 522 -20.57 23.67 2.24
CA ARG A 522 -20.38 25.10 1.88
C ARG A 522 -19.56 25.88 2.91
N ASN A 523 -19.64 25.48 4.18
CA ASN A 523 -18.95 26.12 5.29
C ASN A 523 -17.77 25.27 5.79
N PHE A 524 -17.23 24.38 4.95
CA PHE A 524 -16.14 23.49 5.39
C PHE A 524 -14.89 24.27 5.79
N PHE A 525 -14.58 25.34 5.05
CA PHE A 525 -13.57 26.31 5.46
C PHE A 525 -14.22 27.36 6.38
N PRO A 526 -13.62 27.68 7.53
CA PRO A 526 -14.09 28.76 8.39
C PRO A 526 -14.10 30.08 7.61
N ALA A 527 -15.10 30.92 7.95
CA ALA A 527 -15.36 32.19 7.28
C ALA A 527 -14.33 33.29 7.62
#